data_AF-A0A943UH74-F1
#
_entry.id   AF-A0A943UH74-F1
#
_cell.length_a   1.000
_cell.length_b   1.000
_cell.length_c   1.000
_cell.angle_alpha   90.00
_cell.angle_beta   90.00
_cell.angle_gamma   90.00
#
_symmetry.space_group_name_H-M   'P 1'
#
loop_
_entity.id
_entity.type
_entity.pdbx_description
1 polymer ?
#
loop_
_entity_poly.entity_id
_entity_poly.type
_entity_poly.pdbx_seq_one_letter_code
_entity_poly.pdbx_strand_id
1 'polypeptide(L)'
;MKRLTLILMMLSFAVPTWALAELEIHMEQKEENGQSLTVFSAEETRTEENTPAPDATPNPALLMANGLIESCFEQTKAAQLTQRAGAELAQSGEVYTAGNVVSLILRWNGTQTDGTAGSAVRALVLDRTTGEEIRLEQLFSDADAAFDAMETIIENDVLSQLSDYMEYSELLPMPRDNYAIDAYGLTVFYPDDSYRYFDEQSGAVQFAWYELADYIGEDSPAYALAHGQGDMNALADAAQNGRLPGPMERAAIGQKLGEVLSAYTLLTDPDYTKDSQVYLFEEAALRGWAVEIPKYAETDEADTPISAIRTTRADICGLTIGKTTKDELIERLGEPKETRSYDADSAADRMLEAGESLFFELSGRILQAHVNENGVLSCLILRDAMPEDLY
;
A
#
# COMPACT_ATOMS: atom_id res chain seq x y z
N MET A 1 53.33 8.92 -62.99
CA MET A 1 52.62 7.65 -62.70
C MET A 1 52.36 7.58 -61.19
N LYS A 2 51.42 8.42 -60.70
CA LYS A 2 50.12 8.05 -60.11
C LYS A 2 50.18 6.88 -59.11
N ARG A 3 50.33 7.23 -57.83
CA ARG A 3 50.03 6.38 -56.66
C ARG A 3 48.52 6.42 -56.42
N LEU A 4 47.90 5.25 -56.34
CA LEU A 4 46.49 5.06 -56.00
C LEU A 4 46.37 5.10 -54.46
N THR A 5 45.57 6.02 -53.94
CA THR A 5 45.18 6.06 -52.52
C THR A 5 43.79 5.43 -52.42
N LEU A 6 43.68 4.33 -51.69
CA LEU A 6 42.42 3.65 -51.38
C LEU A 6 41.73 4.40 -50.23
N ILE A 7 40.56 4.99 -50.47
CA ILE A 7 39.72 5.58 -49.42
C ILE A 7 38.87 4.45 -48.83
N LEU A 8 39.12 4.14 -47.57
CA LEU A 8 38.30 3.23 -46.76
C LEU A 8 37.09 4.01 -46.25
N MET A 9 35.90 3.74 -46.80
CA MET A 9 34.63 4.22 -46.24
C MET A 9 34.35 3.46 -44.94
N MET A 10 34.53 4.12 -43.79
CA MET A 10 33.92 3.69 -42.53
C MET A 10 32.42 3.99 -42.62
N LEU A 11 31.60 2.95 -42.74
CA LEU A 11 30.17 3.02 -42.48
C LEU A 11 30.00 3.09 -40.95
N SER A 12 29.94 4.30 -40.40
CA SER A 12 29.53 4.53 -39.02
C SER A 12 28.03 4.29 -38.92
N PHE A 13 27.61 3.11 -38.46
CA PHE A 13 26.25 2.94 -37.95
C PHE A 13 26.14 3.82 -36.70
N ALA A 14 25.58 5.01 -36.86
CA ALA A 14 25.08 5.79 -35.74
C ALA A 14 23.86 5.04 -35.19
N VAL A 15 24.10 4.16 -34.21
CA VAL A 15 23.02 3.75 -33.31
C VAL A 15 22.63 5.03 -32.58
N PRO A 16 21.38 5.51 -32.64
CA PRO A 16 20.97 6.63 -31.82
C PRO A 16 21.22 6.23 -30.37
N THR A 17 22.15 6.93 -29.73
CA THR A 17 22.26 6.92 -28.28
C THR A 17 21.02 7.63 -27.77
N TRP A 18 19.92 6.89 -27.62
CA TRP A 18 18.87 7.30 -26.71
C TRP A 18 19.57 7.41 -25.36
N ALA A 19 19.84 8.64 -24.91
CA ALA A 19 20.08 8.86 -23.50
C ALA A 19 18.92 8.17 -22.77
N LEU A 20 19.22 7.44 -21.70
CA LEU A 20 18.27 6.69 -20.86
C LEU A 20 17.14 7.63 -20.38
N ALA A 21 16.20 7.93 -21.27
CA ALA A 21 15.06 8.77 -21.01
C ALA A 21 14.11 7.90 -20.20
N GLU A 22 13.95 8.23 -18.93
CA GLU A 22 12.97 7.57 -18.10
C GLU A 22 11.56 7.83 -18.68
N LEU A 23 10.71 6.82 -18.59
CA LEU A 23 9.31 6.94 -18.91
C LEU A 23 8.58 7.62 -17.76
N GLU A 24 7.68 8.53 -18.08
CA GLU A 24 6.69 9.08 -17.16
C GLU A 24 5.33 8.47 -17.51
N ILE A 25 4.61 7.96 -16.51
CA ILE A 25 3.26 7.44 -16.74
C ILE A 25 2.25 8.48 -16.28
N HIS A 26 1.35 8.84 -17.19
CA HIS A 26 0.24 9.73 -16.92
C HIS A 26 -1.03 8.92 -16.73
N MET A 27 -1.87 9.36 -15.80
CA MET A 27 -3.22 8.87 -15.59
C MET A 27 -4.20 10.02 -15.85
N GLU A 28 -5.18 9.79 -16.72
CA GLU A 28 -6.23 10.72 -17.06
C GLU A 28 -7.60 10.10 -16.76
N GLN A 29 -8.50 10.87 -16.13
CA GLN A 29 -9.91 10.52 -16.02
C GLN A 29 -10.67 11.13 -17.20
N LYS A 30 -11.25 10.29 -18.05
CA LYS A 30 -12.06 10.70 -19.20
C LYS A 30 -13.53 10.45 -18.92
N GLU A 31 -14.35 11.48 -19.13
CA GLU A 31 -15.80 11.32 -19.11
C GLU A 31 -16.32 10.91 -20.50
N GLU A 32 -16.90 9.72 -20.60
CA GLU A 32 -17.58 9.25 -21.80
C GLU A 32 -18.99 8.76 -21.45
N ASN A 33 -20.01 9.33 -22.10
CA ASN A 33 -21.44 9.00 -21.86
C ASN A 33 -21.90 9.08 -20.39
N GLY A 34 -21.30 9.97 -19.60
CA GLY A 34 -21.61 10.12 -18.17
C GLY A 34 -20.94 9.08 -17.26
N GLN A 35 -20.00 8.31 -17.80
CA GLN A 35 -19.15 7.36 -17.06
C GLN A 35 -17.72 7.86 -17.02
N SER A 36 -17.02 7.61 -15.91
CA SER A 36 -15.60 7.94 -15.77
C SER A 36 -14.75 6.73 -16.18
N LEU A 37 -13.89 6.92 -17.17
CA LEU A 37 -12.90 5.96 -17.64
C LEU A 37 -11.51 6.43 -17.21
N THR A 38 -10.74 5.53 -16.60
CA THR A 38 -9.32 5.80 -16.30
C THR A 38 -8.47 5.38 -17.49
N VAL A 39 -7.59 6.27 -17.95
CA VAL A 39 -6.63 5.99 -19.02
C VAL A 39 -5.20 6.22 -18.54
N PHE A 40 -4.36 5.21 -18.70
CA PHE A 40 -2.91 5.28 -18.50
C PHE A 40 -2.20 5.41 -19.83
N SER A 41 -1.14 6.22 -19.86
CA SER A 41 -0.25 6.35 -21.00
C SER A 41 1.18 6.64 -20.56
N ALA A 42 2.15 5.96 -21.16
CA ALA A 42 3.56 6.29 -21.01
C ALA A 42 3.96 7.40 -21.98
N GLU A 43 4.77 8.33 -21.49
CA GLU A 43 5.45 9.38 -22.26
C GLU A 43 6.96 9.40 -21.92
N GLU A 44 7.77 10.00 -22.79
CA GLU A 44 9.19 10.22 -22.49
C GLU A 44 9.39 11.48 -21.67
N THR A 45 10.24 11.42 -20.63
CA THR A 45 10.69 12.63 -19.95
C THR A 45 11.50 13.51 -20.93
N ARG A 46 10.90 14.62 -21.35
CA ARG A 46 11.55 15.60 -22.25
C ARG A 46 12.48 16.53 -21.48
N THR A 47 13.78 16.40 -21.69
CA THR A 47 14.78 17.44 -21.34
C THR A 47 15.18 18.23 -22.59
N GLU A 48 15.68 19.47 -22.42
CA GLU A 48 16.11 20.34 -23.54
C GLU A 48 17.14 19.68 -24.48
N GLU A 49 17.88 18.67 -24.00
CA GLU A 49 18.86 17.89 -24.77
C GLU A 49 18.25 16.68 -25.53
N ASN A 50 17.00 16.29 -25.26
CA ASN A 50 16.35 15.07 -25.76
C ASN A 50 15.18 15.34 -26.73
N THR A 51 15.13 16.49 -27.39
CA THR A 51 14.08 16.73 -28.42
C THR A 51 14.30 15.77 -29.61
N PRO A 52 13.39 14.82 -29.88
CA PRO A 52 13.56 13.91 -31.01
C PRO A 52 13.52 14.70 -32.32
N ALA A 53 14.39 14.35 -33.27
CA ALA A 53 14.23 14.80 -34.64
C ALA A 53 12.83 14.41 -35.15
N PRO A 54 12.17 15.20 -36.02
CA PRO A 54 10.80 14.95 -36.47
C PRO A 54 10.58 13.59 -37.17
N ASP A 55 11.65 12.90 -37.58
CA ASP A 55 11.64 11.56 -38.21
C ASP A 55 12.28 10.46 -37.31
N ALA A 56 12.44 10.70 -36.01
CA ALA A 56 13.01 9.71 -35.10
C ALA A 56 12.07 8.50 -34.95
N THR A 57 12.64 7.29 -35.01
CA THR A 57 11.91 6.05 -34.69
C THR A 57 11.37 6.13 -33.26
N PRO A 58 10.11 5.74 -33.00
CA PRO A 58 9.56 5.75 -31.65
C PRO A 58 10.43 4.91 -30.71
N ASN A 59 10.64 5.40 -29.50
CA ASN A 59 11.43 4.71 -28.49
C ASN A 59 10.85 3.32 -28.19
N PRO A 60 11.66 2.24 -28.28
CA PRO A 60 11.18 0.89 -28.04
C PRO A 60 10.60 0.69 -26.63
N ALA A 61 11.15 1.34 -25.61
CA ALA A 61 10.63 1.28 -24.24
C ALA A 61 9.23 1.90 -24.14
N LEU A 62 9.02 3.04 -24.79
CA LEU A 62 7.72 3.72 -24.87
C LEU A 62 6.66 2.85 -25.56
N LEU A 63 7.04 2.20 -26.67
CA LEU A 63 6.15 1.28 -27.39
C LEU A 63 5.83 0.03 -26.57
N MET A 64 6.82 -0.53 -25.86
CA MET A 64 6.65 -1.68 -24.98
C MET A 64 5.68 -1.36 -23.83
N ALA A 65 5.94 -0.27 -23.10
CA ALA A 65 5.13 0.15 -21.96
C ALA A 65 3.67 0.39 -22.37
N ASN A 66 3.43 1.19 -23.42
CA ASN A 66 2.06 1.45 -23.89
C ASN A 66 1.37 0.19 -24.44
N GLY A 67 2.13 -0.75 -25.03
CA GLY A 67 1.60 -2.05 -25.44
C GLY A 67 1.15 -2.92 -24.26
N LEU A 68 1.94 -2.96 -23.19
CA LEU A 68 1.60 -3.69 -21.95
C LEU A 68 0.43 -3.04 -21.21
N ILE A 69 0.42 -1.71 -21.10
CA ILE A 69 -0.68 -0.95 -20.51
C ILE A 69 -2.00 -1.27 -21.24
N GLU A 70 -2.01 -1.22 -22.57
CA GLU A 70 -3.20 -1.55 -23.35
C GLU A 70 -3.60 -3.02 -23.18
N SER A 71 -2.63 -3.93 -23.17
CA SER A 71 -2.90 -5.37 -23.01
C SER A 71 -3.44 -5.72 -21.63
N CYS A 72 -2.97 -5.07 -20.56
CA CYS A 72 -3.39 -5.35 -19.19
C CYS A 72 -4.77 -4.75 -18.89
N PHE A 73 -4.98 -3.49 -19.27
CA PHE A 73 -6.16 -2.73 -18.89
C PHE A 73 -7.27 -2.73 -19.95
N GLU A 74 -7.00 -3.26 -21.16
CA GLU A 74 -7.92 -3.33 -22.29
C GLU A 74 -8.66 -1.98 -22.53
N GLN A 75 -7.95 -0.86 -22.43
CA GLN A 75 -8.56 0.48 -22.34
C GLN A 75 -9.39 0.83 -23.57
N THR A 76 -8.97 0.39 -24.77
CA THR A 76 -9.75 0.54 -26.00
C THR A 76 -11.07 -0.23 -25.95
N LYS A 77 -11.05 -1.45 -25.40
CA LYS A 77 -12.25 -2.28 -25.24
C LYS A 77 -13.17 -1.68 -24.18
N ALA A 78 -12.61 -1.15 -23.09
CA ALA A 78 -13.36 -0.45 -22.06
C ALA A 78 -14.15 0.74 -22.65
N ALA A 79 -13.49 1.61 -23.42
CA ALA A 79 -14.13 2.74 -24.11
C ALA A 79 -15.20 2.30 -25.13
N GLN A 80 -15.07 1.12 -25.75
CA GLN A 80 -16.11 0.57 -26.62
C GLN A 80 -17.32 0.03 -25.84
N LEU A 81 -17.12 -0.47 -24.62
CA LEU A 81 -18.18 -1.01 -23.77
C LEU A 81 -19.03 0.10 -23.17
N THR A 82 -18.43 1.21 -22.74
CA THR A 82 -19.14 2.42 -22.23
C THR A 82 -20.03 3.08 -23.30
N GLN A 83 -19.83 2.75 -24.59
CA GLN A 83 -20.70 3.17 -25.69
C GLN A 83 -21.97 2.31 -25.85
N ARG A 84 -22.06 1.15 -25.18
CA ARG A 84 -23.24 0.28 -25.22
C ARG A 84 -24.24 0.68 -24.14
N ALA A 85 -25.51 0.82 -24.51
CA ALA A 85 -26.56 1.22 -23.58
C ALA A 85 -26.81 0.14 -22.50
N GLY A 86 -26.88 0.55 -21.22
CA GLY A 86 -27.45 -0.24 -20.13
C GLY A 86 -26.49 -0.86 -19.11
N ALA A 87 -25.18 -0.65 -19.22
CA ALA A 87 -24.21 -0.99 -18.17
C ALA A 87 -23.78 0.29 -17.44
N GLU A 88 -23.69 0.26 -16.11
CA GLU A 88 -23.06 1.32 -15.31
C GLU A 88 -21.67 0.85 -14.90
N LEU A 89 -20.65 1.58 -15.35
CA LEU A 89 -19.24 1.30 -15.07
C LEU A 89 -18.62 2.49 -14.35
N ALA A 90 -17.97 2.22 -13.23
CA ALA A 90 -17.11 3.15 -12.52
C ALA A 90 -15.68 2.59 -12.52
N GLN A 91 -14.73 3.41 -12.98
CA GLN A 91 -13.31 3.08 -12.90
C GLN A 91 -12.58 4.05 -11.98
N SER A 92 -11.68 3.50 -11.18
CA SER A 92 -10.69 4.29 -10.45
C SER A 92 -9.29 3.75 -10.74
N GLY A 93 -8.34 4.67 -10.87
CA GLY A 93 -6.95 4.37 -11.15
C GLY A 93 -6.03 4.88 -10.06
N GLU A 94 -4.92 4.20 -9.87
CA GLU A 94 -3.83 4.62 -8.99
C GLU A 94 -2.50 4.45 -9.75
N VAL A 95 -1.59 5.41 -9.57
CA VAL A 95 -0.22 5.36 -10.09
C VAL A 95 0.74 5.62 -8.95
N TYR A 96 1.68 4.69 -8.74
CA TYR A 96 2.78 4.85 -7.81
C TYR A 96 4.11 4.78 -8.54
N THR A 97 5.02 5.70 -8.24
CA THR A 97 6.36 5.75 -8.86
C THR A 97 7.44 5.81 -7.78
N ALA A 98 8.42 4.92 -7.87
CA ALA A 98 9.57 4.87 -6.98
C ALA A 98 10.83 4.50 -7.77
N GLY A 99 11.77 5.44 -7.90
CA GLY A 99 12.96 5.26 -8.72
C GLY A 99 12.59 4.84 -10.14
N ASN A 100 13.11 3.71 -10.60
CA ASN A 100 12.82 3.16 -11.93
C ASN A 100 11.56 2.31 -12.00
N VAL A 101 10.77 2.20 -10.92
CA VAL A 101 9.55 1.40 -10.93
C VAL A 101 8.33 2.30 -11.02
N VAL A 102 7.37 1.88 -11.82
CA VAL A 102 6.01 2.41 -11.80
C VAL A 102 5.01 1.27 -11.63
N SER A 103 4.05 1.47 -10.74
CA SER A 103 3.00 0.53 -10.40
C SER A 103 1.66 1.18 -10.72
N LEU A 104 0.83 0.48 -11.49
CA LEU A 104 -0.44 0.95 -12.01
C LEU A 104 -1.54 0.02 -11.49
N ILE A 105 -2.61 0.59 -10.94
CA ILE A 105 -3.79 -0.16 -10.50
C ILE A 105 -5.00 0.41 -11.20
N LEU A 106 -5.85 -0.47 -11.74
CA LEU A 106 -7.14 -0.12 -12.30
C LEU A 106 -8.21 -0.96 -11.62
N ARG A 107 -9.16 -0.29 -10.96
CA ARG A 107 -10.32 -0.91 -10.34
C ARG A 107 -11.55 -0.64 -11.19
N TRP A 108 -12.29 -1.69 -11.47
CA TRP A 108 -13.55 -1.64 -12.19
C TRP A 108 -14.65 -2.12 -11.25
N ASN A 109 -15.63 -1.25 -11.01
CA ASN A 109 -16.84 -1.61 -10.28
C ASN A 109 -18.02 -1.30 -11.20
N GLY A 110 -18.95 -2.23 -11.35
CA GLY A 110 -20.09 -1.99 -12.20
C GLY A 110 -21.20 -3.02 -12.03
N THR A 111 -22.38 -2.63 -12.51
CA THR A 111 -23.56 -3.50 -12.50
C THR A 111 -23.79 -4.01 -13.93
N GLN A 112 -23.75 -5.33 -14.09
CA GLN A 112 -24.05 -5.98 -15.37
C GLN A 112 -25.53 -5.80 -15.73
N THR A 113 -25.87 -6.03 -17.01
CA THR A 113 -27.25 -5.88 -17.51
C THR A 113 -28.27 -6.81 -16.84
N ASP A 114 -27.81 -7.89 -16.18
CA ASP A 114 -28.64 -8.80 -15.40
C ASP A 114 -28.81 -8.39 -13.93
N GLY A 115 -28.20 -7.26 -13.53
CA GLY A 115 -28.23 -6.71 -12.17
C GLY A 115 -27.11 -7.20 -11.26
N THR A 116 -26.20 -8.06 -11.75
CA THR A 116 -25.08 -8.58 -10.94
C THR A 116 -24.00 -7.51 -10.79
N ALA A 117 -23.57 -7.24 -9.55
CA ALA A 117 -22.38 -6.45 -9.29
C ALA A 117 -21.14 -7.25 -9.70
N GLY A 118 -20.26 -6.62 -10.49
CA GLY A 118 -18.95 -7.16 -10.83
C GLY A 118 -17.89 -6.18 -10.37
N SER A 119 -16.91 -6.71 -9.65
CA SER A 119 -15.68 -6.00 -9.31
C SER A 119 -14.51 -6.68 -10.03
N ALA A 120 -13.54 -5.90 -10.48
CA ALA A 120 -12.30 -6.43 -10.99
C ALA A 120 -11.18 -5.43 -10.74
N VAL A 121 -10.07 -5.92 -10.20
CA VAL A 121 -8.83 -5.16 -10.09
C VAL A 121 -7.80 -5.74 -11.06
N ARG A 122 -7.13 -4.87 -11.79
CA ARG A 122 -5.96 -5.21 -12.61
C ARG A 122 -4.80 -4.34 -12.17
N ALA A 123 -3.61 -4.92 -12.12
CA ALA A 123 -2.41 -4.21 -11.79
C ALA A 123 -1.28 -4.53 -12.79
N LEU A 124 -0.36 -3.58 -12.94
CA LEU A 124 0.80 -3.70 -13.81
C LEU A 124 1.98 -2.95 -13.20
N VAL A 125 3.12 -3.63 -13.06
CA VAL A 125 4.37 -3.03 -12.58
C VAL A 125 5.37 -3.00 -13.73
N LEU A 126 5.93 -1.82 -14.02
CA LEU A 126 6.84 -1.61 -15.14
C LEU A 126 8.17 -1.03 -14.67
N ASP A 127 9.24 -1.41 -15.37
CA ASP A 127 10.51 -0.70 -15.33
C ASP A 127 10.45 0.51 -16.27
N ARG A 128 10.64 1.71 -15.72
CA ARG A 128 10.55 3.00 -16.41
C ARG A 128 11.69 3.24 -17.41
N THR A 129 12.76 2.46 -17.36
CA THR A 129 13.90 2.60 -18.29
C THR A 129 13.70 1.72 -19.53
N THR A 130 13.18 0.51 -19.33
CA THR A 130 13.03 -0.49 -20.38
C THR A 130 11.60 -0.57 -20.94
N GLY A 131 10.62 -0.10 -20.17
CA GLY A 131 9.20 -0.28 -20.45
C GLY A 131 8.72 -1.72 -20.29
N GLU A 132 9.56 -2.63 -19.79
CA GLU A 132 9.21 -4.04 -19.58
C GLU A 132 8.40 -4.22 -18.28
N GLU A 133 7.58 -5.27 -18.27
CA GLU A 133 6.90 -5.72 -17.06
C GLU A 133 7.91 -6.28 -16.06
N ILE A 134 7.85 -5.78 -14.83
CA ILE A 134 8.51 -6.40 -13.69
C ILE A 134 7.55 -7.48 -13.18
N ARG A 135 7.98 -8.74 -13.27
CA ARG A 135 7.19 -9.86 -12.74
C ARG A 135 7.43 -10.01 -11.25
N LEU A 136 6.44 -10.52 -10.51
CA LEU A 136 6.51 -10.63 -9.05
C LEU A 136 7.76 -11.38 -8.57
N GLU A 137 8.12 -12.48 -9.25
CA GLU A 137 9.31 -13.27 -8.90
C GLU A 137 10.63 -12.48 -9.03
N GLN A 138 10.67 -11.43 -9.85
CA GLN A 138 11.89 -10.62 -10.07
C GLN A 138 12.16 -9.67 -8.89
N LEU A 139 11.19 -9.48 -7.99
CA LEU A 139 11.41 -8.69 -6.79
C LEU A 139 12.29 -9.41 -5.76
N PHE A 140 12.32 -10.75 -5.83
CA PHE A 140 12.92 -11.58 -4.80
C PHE A 140 14.23 -12.21 -5.26
N SER A 141 15.16 -12.37 -4.32
CA SER A 141 16.40 -13.13 -4.54
C SER A 141 16.16 -14.64 -4.58
N ASP A 142 15.19 -15.11 -3.79
CA ASP A 142 14.65 -16.46 -3.78
C ASP A 142 13.11 -16.36 -3.80
N ALA A 143 12.53 -16.47 -5.00
CA ALA A 143 11.09 -16.29 -5.18
C ALA A 143 10.27 -17.39 -4.51
N ASP A 144 10.77 -18.64 -4.49
CA ASP A 144 10.04 -19.74 -3.86
C ASP A 144 9.97 -19.55 -2.35
N ALA A 145 11.10 -19.19 -1.71
CA ALA A 145 11.12 -18.89 -0.28
C ALA A 145 10.25 -17.67 0.08
N ALA A 146 10.24 -16.64 -0.78
CA ALA A 146 9.39 -15.47 -0.60
C ALA A 146 7.89 -15.83 -0.68
N PHE A 147 7.50 -16.63 -1.67
CA PHE A 147 6.12 -17.07 -1.82
C PHE A 147 5.67 -17.94 -0.65
N ASP A 148 6.51 -18.88 -0.19
CA ASP A 148 6.21 -19.68 1.01
C ASP A 148 5.99 -18.78 2.25
N ALA A 149 6.80 -17.72 2.40
CA ALA A 149 6.65 -16.77 3.50
C ALA A 149 5.37 -15.93 3.39
N MET A 150 5.05 -15.44 2.19
CA MET A 150 3.81 -14.69 1.91
C MET A 150 2.57 -15.55 2.14
N GLU A 151 2.57 -16.80 1.67
CA GLU A 151 1.46 -17.74 1.90
C GLU A 151 1.34 -18.10 3.39
N THR A 152 2.46 -18.23 4.11
CA THR A 152 2.46 -18.41 5.58
C THR A 152 1.82 -17.21 6.31
N ILE A 153 2.07 -15.98 5.85
CA ILE A 153 1.42 -14.77 6.40
C ILE A 153 -0.09 -14.81 6.12
N ILE A 154 -0.50 -15.22 4.91
CA ILE A 154 -1.93 -15.40 4.59
C ILE A 154 -2.55 -16.42 5.54
N GLU A 155 -1.92 -17.57 5.74
CA GLU A 155 -2.44 -18.64 6.61
C GLU A 155 -2.58 -18.22 8.07
N ASN A 156 -1.56 -17.57 8.63
CA ASN A 156 -1.52 -17.28 10.07
C ASN A 156 -2.28 -15.99 10.43
N ASP A 157 -2.18 -14.95 9.61
CA ASP A 157 -2.61 -13.60 10.01
C ASP A 157 -3.86 -13.14 9.27
N VAL A 158 -4.06 -13.60 8.03
CA VAL A 158 -5.20 -13.18 7.21
C VAL A 158 -6.35 -14.14 7.45
N LEU A 159 -6.16 -15.45 7.26
CA LEU A 159 -7.22 -16.44 7.48
C LEU A 159 -7.77 -16.44 8.91
N SER A 160 -6.92 -16.18 9.91
CA SER A 160 -7.35 -16.14 11.32
C SER A 160 -8.26 -14.95 11.65
N GLN A 161 -8.15 -13.84 10.92
CA GLN A 161 -8.99 -12.65 11.08
C GLN A 161 -10.32 -12.75 10.32
N LEU A 162 -10.40 -13.71 9.40
CA LEU A 162 -11.47 -13.85 8.44
C LEU A 162 -12.50 -14.94 8.83
N SER A 163 -12.27 -15.69 9.91
CA SER A 163 -12.94 -16.98 10.18
C SER A 163 -14.45 -16.96 10.44
N ASP A 164 -15.06 -15.79 10.65
CA ASP A 164 -16.40 -15.74 11.25
C ASP A 164 -17.55 -15.60 10.24
N TYR A 165 -17.33 -15.14 9.01
CA TYR A 165 -18.46 -14.79 8.11
C TYR A 165 -18.31 -15.00 6.59
N MET A 166 -17.20 -15.52 6.04
CA MET A 166 -17.03 -15.53 4.56
C MET A 166 -16.61 -16.90 3.99
N GLU A 167 -17.07 -17.21 2.77
CA GLU A 167 -16.83 -18.49 2.08
C GLU A 167 -15.43 -18.53 1.43
N TYR A 168 -14.40 -18.86 2.22
CA TYR A 168 -12.99 -18.93 1.81
C TYR A 168 -12.56 -20.26 1.23
N SER A 169 -12.83 -20.52 -0.04
CA SER A 169 -12.33 -21.75 -0.66
C SER A 169 -11.01 -21.62 -1.42
N GLU A 170 -10.52 -20.42 -1.78
CA GLU A 170 -9.40 -20.29 -2.73
C GLU A 170 -8.45 -19.09 -2.50
N LEU A 171 -8.09 -18.74 -1.25
CA LEU A 171 -7.02 -17.75 -0.99
C LEU A 171 -5.62 -18.28 -1.32
N LEU A 172 -5.47 -19.60 -1.39
CA LEU A 172 -4.21 -20.27 -1.71
C LEU A 172 -4.42 -21.26 -2.86
N PRO A 173 -3.47 -21.38 -3.81
CA PRO A 173 -2.23 -20.61 -3.90
C PRO A 173 -2.49 -19.13 -4.23
N MET A 174 -1.61 -18.25 -3.73
CA MET A 174 -1.75 -16.81 -3.93
C MET A 174 -1.57 -16.44 -5.43
N PRO A 175 -2.37 -15.52 -6.00
CA PRO A 175 -2.14 -14.98 -7.34
C PRO A 175 -0.76 -14.34 -7.48
N ARG A 176 -0.09 -14.53 -8.62
CA ARG A 176 1.28 -14.05 -8.86
C ARG A 176 1.39 -13.04 -10.00
N ASP A 177 0.35 -12.94 -10.81
CA ASP A 177 0.26 -12.15 -12.03
C ASP A 177 -0.53 -10.84 -11.86
N ASN A 178 -1.19 -10.65 -10.72
CA ASN A 178 -2.00 -9.47 -10.44
C ASN A 178 -1.58 -8.83 -9.12
N TYR A 179 -0.51 -8.02 -9.18
CA TYR A 179 0.05 -7.35 -8.01
C TYR A 179 0.45 -5.91 -8.33
N ALA A 180 0.51 -5.10 -7.27
CA ALA A 180 1.02 -3.74 -7.30
C ALA A 180 1.98 -3.52 -6.13
N ILE A 181 2.78 -2.47 -6.25
CA ILE A 181 3.62 -1.97 -5.16
C ILE A 181 3.31 -0.50 -4.87
N ASP A 182 3.49 -0.10 -3.61
CA ASP A 182 3.39 1.29 -3.14
C ASP A 182 4.51 1.60 -2.12
N ALA A 183 4.39 2.74 -1.43
CA ALA A 183 5.36 3.16 -0.42
C ALA A 183 5.40 2.26 0.82
N TYR A 184 4.34 1.51 1.09
CA TYR A 184 4.12 0.75 2.32
C TYR A 184 4.27 -0.76 2.12
N GLY A 185 4.01 -1.25 0.92
CA GLY A 185 4.18 -2.66 0.63
C GLY A 185 3.84 -3.11 -0.78
N LEU A 186 3.64 -4.42 -0.87
CA LEU A 186 3.25 -5.16 -2.06
C LEU A 186 1.84 -5.70 -1.86
N THR A 187 0.92 -5.36 -2.77
CA THR A 187 -0.47 -5.81 -2.72
C THR A 187 -0.74 -6.81 -3.83
N VAL A 188 -1.29 -7.98 -3.47
CA VAL A 188 -1.80 -8.97 -4.41
C VAL A 188 -3.33 -8.88 -4.47
N PHE A 189 -3.87 -8.82 -5.69
CA PHE A 189 -5.30 -8.70 -5.94
C PHE A 189 -5.88 -10.03 -6.40
N TYR A 190 -6.95 -10.46 -5.74
CA TYR A 190 -7.60 -11.72 -6.04
C TYR A 190 -8.65 -11.54 -7.14
N PRO A 191 -8.88 -12.59 -7.95
CA PRO A 191 -10.05 -12.65 -8.82
C PRO A 191 -11.35 -12.52 -8.02
N ASP A 192 -12.35 -11.93 -8.67
CA ASP A 192 -13.67 -11.66 -8.10
C ASP A 192 -14.38 -12.93 -7.62
N ASP A 193 -14.07 -14.11 -8.16
CA ASP A 193 -14.66 -15.39 -7.76
C ASP A 193 -13.86 -16.13 -6.67
N SER A 194 -12.67 -15.65 -6.30
CA SER A 194 -11.80 -16.30 -5.29
C SER A 194 -11.90 -15.66 -3.90
N TYR A 195 -11.84 -14.32 -3.84
CA TYR A 195 -11.92 -13.56 -2.58
C TYR A 195 -12.59 -12.21 -2.84
N ARG A 196 -13.63 -11.90 -2.05
CA ARG A 196 -14.33 -10.60 -2.06
C ARG A 196 -14.36 -10.00 -0.66
N TYR A 197 -14.42 -8.68 -0.56
CA TYR A 197 -14.76 -7.96 0.67
C TYR A 197 -16.27 -7.98 0.95
N PHE A 198 -16.71 -7.43 2.09
CA PHE A 198 -18.14 -7.38 2.45
C PHE A 198 -18.95 -6.49 1.51
N ASP A 199 -18.31 -5.46 0.96
CA ASP A 199 -18.89 -4.56 -0.04
C ASP A 199 -18.96 -5.16 -1.46
N GLU A 200 -18.72 -6.47 -1.60
CA GLU A 200 -18.70 -7.25 -2.84
C GLU A 200 -17.58 -6.88 -3.82
N GLN A 201 -16.59 -6.07 -3.41
CA GLN A 201 -15.42 -5.79 -4.23
C GLN A 201 -14.39 -6.92 -4.19
N SER A 202 -13.56 -7.03 -5.24
CA SER A 202 -12.48 -8.02 -5.26
C SER A 202 -11.48 -7.78 -4.12
N GLY A 203 -11.20 -8.84 -3.37
CA GLY A 203 -10.32 -8.83 -2.21
C GLY A 203 -8.84 -8.67 -2.58
N ALA A 204 -8.04 -8.23 -1.62
CA ALA A 204 -6.61 -8.08 -1.78
C ALA A 204 -5.86 -8.39 -0.48
N VAL A 205 -4.59 -8.75 -0.58
CA VAL A 205 -3.70 -8.91 0.58
C VAL A 205 -2.45 -8.07 0.35
N GLN A 206 -2.14 -7.19 1.30
CA GLN A 206 -0.90 -6.41 1.28
C GLN A 206 0.12 -6.98 2.27
N PHE A 207 1.35 -7.12 1.78
CA PHE A 207 2.55 -7.49 2.52
C PHE A 207 3.41 -6.25 2.69
N ALA A 208 3.73 -5.91 3.94
CA ALA A 208 4.49 -4.72 4.24
C ALA A 208 5.96 -4.96 3.90
N TRP A 209 6.65 -3.90 3.50
CA TRP A 209 8.04 -3.98 3.09
C TRP A 209 8.96 -4.65 4.11
N TYR A 210 8.77 -4.36 5.40
CA TYR A 210 9.57 -4.96 6.49
C TYR A 210 9.33 -6.46 6.71
N GLU A 211 8.19 -7.00 6.24
CA GLU A 211 7.88 -8.44 6.27
C GLU A 211 8.60 -9.18 5.14
N LEU A 212 8.84 -8.49 4.02
CA LEU A 212 9.46 -9.06 2.82
C LEU A 212 10.95 -8.76 2.71
N ALA A 213 11.49 -7.82 3.50
CA ALA A 213 12.85 -7.28 3.35
C ALA A 213 13.92 -8.37 3.21
N ASP A 214 13.87 -9.42 4.03
CA ASP A 214 14.86 -10.51 4.01
C ASP A 214 14.89 -11.32 2.70
N TYR A 215 13.83 -11.24 1.89
CA TYR A 215 13.71 -11.94 0.60
C TYR A 215 14.04 -11.05 -0.61
N ILE A 216 14.06 -9.73 -0.41
CA ILE A 216 14.33 -8.74 -1.47
C ILE A 216 15.84 -8.58 -1.67
N GLY A 217 16.35 -8.99 -2.83
CA GLY A 217 17.79 -8.88 -3.14
C GLY A 217 18.25 -7.44 -3.39
N GLU A 218 19.55 -7.17 -3.24
CA GLU A 218 20.14 -5.83 -3.48
C GLU A 218 19.92 -5.31 -4.90
N ASP A 219 19.88 -6.20 -5.89
CA ASP A 219 19.61 -5.87 -7.30
C ASP A 219 18.11 -5.70 -7.59
N SER A 220 17.23 -5.94 -6.60
CA SER A 220 15.79 -5.83 -6.77
C SER A 220 15.38 -4.39 -7.02
N PRO A 221 14.46 -4.14 -7.96
CA PRO A 221 13.91 -2.81 -8.16
C PRO A 221 13.12 -2.28 -6.94
N ALA A 222 12.72 -3.16 -6.01
CA ALA A 222 12.05 -2.79 -4.77
C ALA A 222 13.00 -2.66 -3.56
N TYR A 223 14.31 -2.86 -3.72
CA TYR A 223 15.25 -2.89 -2.59
C TYR A 223 15.21 -1.63 -1.72
N ALA A 224 15.18 -0.45 -2.35
CA ALA A 224 15.12 0.83 -1.64
C ALA A 224 13.81 1.05 -0.87
N LEU A 225 12.70 0.47 -1.35
CA LEU A 225 11.41 0.49 -0.65
C LEU A 225 11.44 -0.46 0.55
N ALA A 226 11.97 -1.68 0.34
CA ALA A 226 12.05 -2.74 1.35
C ALA A 226 12.98 -2.41 2.53
N HIS A 227 14.08 -1.70 2.26
CA HIS A 227 15.15 -1.43 3.22
C HIS A 227 15.30 0.06 3.57
N GLY A 228 14.34 0.89 3.15
CA GLY A 228 14.31 2.31 3.50
C GLY A 228 14.22 2.48 5.02
N GLN A 229 15.15 3.23 5.62
CA GLN A 229 15.05 3.58 7.03
C GLN A 229 14.25 4.88 7.18
N GLY A 230 13.13 4.81 7.91
CA GLY A 230 12.36 5.99 8.26
C GLY A 230 13.10 6.89 9.26
N ASP A 231 12.97 8.20 9.09
CA ASP A 231 13.55 9.19 10.01
C ASP A 231 12.69 9.30 11.29
N MET A 232 13.30 9.16 12.47
CA MET A 232 12.59 9.37 13.75
C MET A 232 11.99 10.78 13.89
N ASN A 233 12.53 11.79 13.19
CA ASN A 233 11.88 13.10 13.14
C ASN A 233 10.52 13.04 12.44
N ALA A 234 10.35 12.17 11.44
CA ALA A 234 9.07 11.98 10.75
C ALA A 234 7.99 11.43 11.70
N LEU A 235 8.38 10.63 12.70
CA LEU A 235 7.46 10.18 13.75
C LEU A 235 7.00 11.37 14.62
N ALA A 236 7.91 12.24 15.03
CA ALA A 236 7.56 13.43 15.81
C ALA A 236 6.67 14.41 15.01
N ASP A 237 6.96 14.60 13.72
CA ASP A 237 6.19 15.46 12.81
C ASP A 237 4.79 14.88 12.54
N ALA A 238 4.69 13.58 12.28
CA ALA A 238 3.40 12.90 12.12
C ALA A 238 2.59 12.97 13.42
N ALA A 239 3.23 12.72 14.56
CA ALA A 239 2.60 12.78 15.86
C ALA A 239 2.13 14.18 16.22
N GLN A 240 2.79 15.25 15.75
CA GLN A 240 2.30 16.63 15.91
C GLN A 240 0.99 16.86 15.13
N ASN A 241 0.82 16.19 14.00
CA ASN A 241 -0.38 16.26 13.16
C ASN A 241 -1.45 15.20 13.51
N GLY A 242 -1.23 14.41 14.56
CA GLY A 242 -2.20 13.45 15.08
C GLY A 242 -2.21 12.14 14.32
N ARG A 243 -1.08 11.81 13.69
CA ARG A 243 -0.93 10.66 12.81
C ARG A 243 0.27 9.83 13.22
N LEU A 244 0.24 8.57 12.80
CA LEU A 244 1.42 7.71 12.76
C LEU A 244 1.93 7.65 11.31
N PRO A 245 3.25 7.61 11.07
CA PRO A 245 3.79 7.29 9.75
C PRO A 245 3.27 5.92 9.28
N GLY A 246 2.71 5.85 8.08
CA GLY A 246 2.13 4.61 7.54
C GLY A 246 0.92 4.84 6.63
N PRO A 247 0.24 3.76 6.22
CA PRO A 247 -0.81 3.79 5.20
C PRO A 247 -2.10 4.51 5.63
N MET A 248 -2.31 4.75 6.92
CA MET A 248 -3.49 5.46 7.44
C MET A 248 -3.36 6.99 7.34
N GLU A 249 -3.22 7.50 6.11
CA GLU A 249 -3.00 8.93 5.87
C GLU A 249 -4.24 9.81 6.01
N ARG A 250 -5.45 9.23 5.90
CA ARG A 250 -6.73 9.96 5.89
C ARG A 250 -7.45 9.96 7.25
N ALA A 251 -6.76 9.56 8.31
CA ALA A 251 -7.22 9.70 9.68
C ALA A 251 -6.23 10.54 10.49
N ALA A 252 -6.74 11.30 11.44
CA ALA A 252 -5.94 12.00 12.44
C ALA A 252 -6.70 12.10 13.76
N ILE A 253 -5.96 12.10 14.88
CA ILE A 253 -6.52 12.39 16.20
C ILE A 253 -7.20 13.77 16.19
N GLY A 254 -8.42 13.82 16.72
CA GLY A 254 -9.28 15.00 16.73
C GLY A 254 -10.17 15.15 15.49
N GLN A 255 -9.93 14.38 14.41
CA GLN A 255 -10.85 14.31 13.28
C GLN A 255 -12.12 13.57 13.66
N LYS A 256 -13.26 13.96 13.09
CA LYS A 256 -14.53 13.26 13.30
C LYS A 256 -14.50 11.87 12.68
N LEU A 257 -15.02 10.88 13.40
CA LEU A 257 -15.09 9.51 12.90
C LEU A 257 -15.82 9.40 11.57
N GLY A 258 -16.93 10.12 11.39
CA GLY A 258 -17.71 10.09 10.15
C GLY A 258 -16.93 10.53 8.90
N GLU A 259 -15.92 11.40 9.05
CA GLU A 259 -15.03 11.77 7.94
C GLU A 259 -14.08 10.62 7.58
N VAL A 260 -13.59 9.89 8.57
CA VAL A 260 -12.73 8.72 8.36
C VAL A 260 -13.52 7.55 7.77
N LEU A 261 -14.74 7.31 8.26
CA LEU A 261 -15.65 6.31 7.68
C LEU A 261 -16.14 6.68 6.26
N SER A 262 -16.01 7.94 5.85
CA SER A 262 -16.23 8.34 4.45
C SER A 262 -15.01 8.13 3.57
N ALA A 263 -13.84 7.95 4.18
CA ALA A 263 -12.56 7.79 3.50
C ALA A 263 -12.10 6.34 3.40
N TYR A 264 -12.55 5.48 4.31
CA TYR A 264 -12.20 4.07 4.42
C TYR A 264 -13.42 3.20 4.67
N THR A 265 -13.39 1.95 4.20
CA THR A 265 -14.48 0.97 4.41
C THR A 265 -14.26 0.18 5.68
N LEU A 266 -15.31 0.00 6.48
CA LEU A 266 -15.25 -0.71 7.76
C LEU A 266 -15.18 -2.23 7.53
N LEU A 267 -14.22 -2.90 8.16
CA LEU A 267 -14.02 -4.35 8.04
C LEU A 267 -15.08 -5.17 8.77
N THR A 268 -15.47 -4.71 9.95
CA THR A 268 -16.40 -5.38 10.84
C THR A 268 -17.02 -4.36 11.78
N ASP A 269 -18.12 -4.71 12.43
CA ASP A 269 -18.64 -3.94 13.55
C ASP A 269 -17.51 -3.60 14.55
N PRO A 270 -17.48 -2.38 15.10
CA PRO A 270 -16.39 -1.94 15.95
C PRO A 270 -16.24 -2.82 17.18
N ASP A 271 -14.99 -3.15 17.49
CA ASP A 271 -14.63 -3.84 18.72
C ASP A 271 -14.60 -2.87 19.90
N TYR A 272 -14.52 -3.42 21.12
CA TYR A 272 -14.49 -2.62 22.33
C TYR A 272 -13.30 -3.00 23.20
N THR A 273 -12.54 -1.98 23.57
CA THR A 273 -11.72 -2.07 24.76
C THR A 273 -12.55 -1.64 25.98
N LYS A 274 -11.91 -1.65 27.15
CA LYS A 274 -12.45 -1.09 28.37
C LYS A 274 -12.91 0.36 28.17
N ASP A 275 -12.11 1.13 27.43
CA ASP A 275 -12.16 2.58 27.41
C ASP A 275 -12.59 3.10 26.01
N SER A 276 -12.29 2.39 24.92
CA SER A 276 -12.55 2.85 23.54
C SER A 276 -13.44 1.90 22.74
N GLN A 277 -14.08 2.44 21.70
CA GLN A 277 -14.52 1.65 20.53
C GLN A 277 -13.41 1.66 19.48
N VAL A 278 -13.17 0.54 18.81
CA VAL A 278 -12.03 0.31 17.90
C VAL A 278 -12.56 -0.05 16.51
N TYR A 279 -12.20 0.75 15.51
CA TYR A 279 -12.66 0.58 14.12
C TYR A 279 -11.51 0.07 13.26
N LEU A 280 -11.73 -1.09 12.63
CA LEU A 280 -10.83 -1.73 11.68
C LEU A 280 -11.34 -1.54 10.25
N PHE A 281 -10.45 -1.55 9.27
CA PHE A 281 -10.76 -1.17 7.90
C PHE A 281 -10.44 -2.28 6.89
N GLU A 282 -11.23 -2.37 5.81
CA GLU A 282 -11.13 -3.42 4.79
C GLU A 282 -9.90 -3.26 3.90
N GLU A 283 -9.39 -2.04 3.73
CA GLU A 283 -8.26 -1.80 2.85
C GLU A 283 -7.05 -2.65 3.25
N ALA A 284 -6.55 -3.45 2.31
CA ALA A 284 -5.46 -4.38 2.55
C ALA A 284 -4.22 -3.74 3.22
N ALA A 285 -3.94 -2.47 2.91
CA ALA A 285 -2.85 -1.71 3.51
C ALA A 285 -3.07 -1.35 4.98
N LEU A 286 -4.32 -1.26 5.42
CA LEU A 286 -4.70 -0.95 6.79
C LEU A 286 -4.83 -2.20 7.68
N ARG A 287 -4.43 -3.39 7.20
CA ARG A 287 -4.40 -4.59 8.05
C ARG A 287 -3.58 -4.35 9.32
N GLY A 288 -4.22 -4.54 10.46
CA GLY A 288 -3.64 -4.29 11.79
C GLY A 288 -3.64 -2.82 12.21
N TRP A 289 -4.25 -1.91 11.45
CA TRP A 289 -4.44 -0.50 11.80
C TRP A 289 -5.88 -0.23 12.22
N ALA A 290 -6.04 0.63 13.23
CA ALA A 290 -7.36 1.02 13.74
C ALA A 290 -7.39 2.48 14.19
N VAL A 291 -8.58 3.07 14.15
CA VAL A 291 -8.88 4.31 14.88
C VAL A 291 -9.74 3.98 16.10
N GLU A 292 -9.56 4.76 17.17
CA GLU A 292 -10.33 4.62 18.40
C GLU A 292 -11.12 5.90 18.68
N ILE A 293 -12.35 5.75 19.17
CA ILE A 293 -13.13 6.84 19.80
C ILE A 293 -13.44 6.48 21.25
N PRO A 294 -13.72 7.46 22.13
CA PRO A 294 -14.15 7.19 23.49
C PRO A 294 -15.43 6.34 23.54
N LYS A 295 -15.44 5.25 24.31
CA LYS A 295 -16.58 4.33 24.44
C LYS A 295 -17.85 4.99 24.95
N TYR A 296 -17.70 5.96 25.85
CA TYR A 296 -18.81 6.65 26.52
C TYR A 296 -18.98 8.10 26.05
N ALA A 297 -18.66 8.39 24.80
CA ALA A 297 -18.87 9.73 24.23
C ALA A 297 -20.36 10.14 24.30
N GLU A 298 -20.62 11.39 24.69
CA GLU A 298 -21.97 11.96 24.74
C GLU A 298 -22.43 12.54 23.38
N THR A 299 -21.60 12.39 22.34
CA THR A 299 -21.86 12.84 20.98
C THR A 299 -22.37 11.70 20.10
N ASP A 300 -23.01 12.04 18.99
CA ASP A 300 -23.29 11.07 17.94
C ASP A 300 -21.96 10.45 17.45
N GLU A 301 -21.97 9.14 17.17
CA GLU A 301 -20.77 8.36 16.83
C GLU A 301 -19.98 8.98 15.68
N ALA A 302 -20.65 9.33 14.58
CA ALA A 302 -20.03 9.98 13.42
C ALA A 302 -19.43 11.36 13.73
N ASP A 303 -19.96 12.07 14.73
CA ASP A 303 -19.46 13.38 15.15
C ASP A 303 -18.40 13.29 16.26
N THR A 304 -18.15 12.09 16.79
CA THR A 304 -17.19 11.86 17.86
C THR A 304 -15.76 11.96 17.32
N PRO A 305 -14.89 12.78 17.93
CA PRO A 305 -13.49 12.87 17.52
C PRO A 305 -12.70 11.58 17.81
N ILE A 306 -11.78 11.25 16.91
CA ILE A 306 -10.80 10.18 17.11
C ILE A 306 -9.91 10.53 18.29
N SER A 307 -9.82 9.64 19.27
CA SER A 307 -8.98 9.78 20.46
C SER A 307 -7.65 9.06 20.35
N ALA A 308 -7.57 8.02 19.52
CA ALA A 308 -6.31 7.31 19.27
C ALA A 308 -6.22 6.69 17.87
N ILE A 309 -4.99 6.47 17.41
CA ILE A 309 -4.66 5.63 16.25
C ILE A 309 -3.77 4.50 16.73
N ARG A 310 -4.15 3.27 16.41
CA ARG A 310 -3.49 2.04 16.85
C ARG A 310 -2.95 1.29 15.64
N THR A 311 -1.80 0.64 15.82
CA THR A 311 -1.35 -0.41 14.91
C THR A 311 -0.67 -1.57 15.65
N THR A 312 -0.98 -2.79 15.21
CA THR A 312 -0.32 -4.05 15.60
C THR A 312 0.53 -4.61 14.46
N ARG A 313 0.65 -3.87 13.35
CA ARG A 313 1.38 -4.29 12.16
C ARG A 313 1.96 -3.08 11.42
N ALA A 314 3.21 -2.75 11.75
CA ALA A 314 3.93 -1.65 11.13
C ALA A 314 5.42 -1.72 11.43
N ASP A 315 6.20 -1.09 10.56
CA ASP A 315 7.50 -0.53 10.89
C ASP A 315 7.40 1.00 10.89
N ILE A 316 7.51 1.61 12.07
CA ILE A 316 7.38 3.06 12.24
C ILE A 316 8.75 3.65 12.53
N CYS A 317 9.42 4.13 11.50
CA CYS A 317 10.75 4.75 11.60
C CYS A 317 11.79 3.83 12.29
N GLY A 318 11.74 2.53 11.98
CA GLY A 318 12.60 1.51 12.58
C GLY A 318 12.13 1.00 13.95
N LEU A 319 10.93 1.41 14.39
CA LEU A 319 10.18 0.75 15.46
C LEU A 319 9.29 -0.32 14.82
N THR A 320 9.84 -1.51 14.66
CA THR A 320 9.20 -2.61 13.95
C THR A 320 8.49 -3.53 14.93
N ILE A 321 7.17 -3.67 14.74
CA ILE A 321 6.35 -4.56 15.55
C ILE A 321 6.81 -6.01 15.33
N GLY A 322 6.91 -6.77 16.42
CA GLY A 322 7.44 -8.13 16.45
C GLY A 322 8.97 -8.25 16.44
N LYS A 323 9.71 -7.13 16.29
CA LYS A 323 11.19 -7.15 16.25
C LYS A 323 11.83 -6.23 17.29
N THR A 324 11.38 -4.99 17.42
CA THR A 324 12.02 -4.00 18.30
C THR A 324 11.84 -4.36 19.78
N THR A 325 12.94 -4.33 20.53
CA THR A 325 12.96 -4.65 21.95
C THR A 325 12.66 -3.42 22.82
N LYS A 326 12.29 -3.66 24.08
CA LYS A 326 12.11 -2.61 25.10
C LYS A 326 13.33 -1.70 25.25
N ASP A 327 14.53 -2.27 25.24
CA ASP A 327 15.77 -1.50 25.38
C ASP A 327 15.99 -0.59 24.17
N GLU A 328 15.74 -1.09 22.95
CA GLU A 328 15.82 -0.28 21.73
C GLU A 328 14.75 0.83 21.68
N LEU A 329 13.55 0.59 22.23
CA LEU A 329 12.53 1.63 22.38
C LEU A 329 13.03 2.78 23.25
N ILE A 330 13.61 2.46 24.41
CA ILE A 330 14.14 3.47 25.35
C ILE A 330 15.34 4.19 24.75
N GLU A 331 16.21 3.47 24.03
CA GLU A 331 17.35 4.07 23.34
C GLU A 331 16.90 5.10 22.28
N ARG A 332 15.84 4.78 21.52
CA ARG A 332 15.37 5.63 20.41
C ARG A 332 14.41 6.75 20.84
N LEU A 333 13.54 6.49 21.81
CA LEU A 333 12.49 7.43 22.24
C LEU A 333 12.83 8.16 23.54
N GLY A 334 13.88 7.74 24.25
CA GLY A 334 14.24 8.25 25.57
C GLY A 334 13.51 7.53 26.71
N GLU A 335 13.54 8.11 27.91
CA GLU A 335 12.86 7.53 29.07
C GLU A 335 11.34 7.71 28.97
N PRO A 336 10.55 6.65 29.21
CA PRO A 336 9.09 6.77 29.22
C PRO A 336 8.65 7.64 30.40
N LYS A 337 7.60 8.42 30.19
CA LYS A 337 6.90 9.17 31.25
C LYS A 337 6.32 8.23 32.30
N GLU A 338 5.79 7.11 31.84
CA GLU A 338 5.19 6.08 32.69
C GLU A 338 5.36 4.70 32.06
N THR A 339 5.45 3.66 32.88
CA THR A 339 5.35 2.26 32.45
C THR A 339 4.28 1.55 33.27
N ARG A 340 3.38 0.83 32.61
CA ARG A 340 2.30 0.05 33.23
C ARG A 340 2.43 -1.41 32.84
N SER A 341 2.31 -2.31 33.82
CA SER A 341 2.28 -3.76 33.57
C SER A 341 0.83 -4.24 33.53
N TYR A 342 0.53 -5.12 32.59
CA TYR A 342 -0.78 -5.74 32.42
C TYR A 342 -0.64 -7.26 32.45
N ASP A 343 -1.41 -7.91 33.33
CA ASP A 343 -1.65 -9.34 33.25
C ASP A 343 -2.59 -9.67 32.08
N ALA A 344 -2.77 -10.96 31.80
CA ALA A 344 -3.57 -11.42 30.65
C ALA A 344 -5.00 -10.86 30.66
N ASP A 345 -5.65 -10.81 31.81
CA ASP A 345 -7.02 -10.28 31.94
C ASP A 345 -7.05 -8.77 31.68
N SER A 346 -6.15 -8.01 32.31
CA SER A 346 -6.07 -6.55 32.13
C SER A 346 -5.65 -6.15 30.71
N ALA A 347 -4.84 -6.98 30.05
CA ALA A 347 -4.40 -6.77 28.68
C ALA A 347 -5.50 -7.09 27.67
N ALA A 348 -6.25 -8.18 27.87
CA ALA A 348 -7.37 -8.56 27.03
C ALA A 348 -8.45 -7.46 26.97
N ASP A 349 -8.76 -6.85 28.12
CA ASP A 349 -9.65 -5.67 28.22
C ASP A 349 -9.20 -4.48 27.35
N ARG A 350 -7.94 -4.46 26.90
CA ARG A 350 -7.34 -3.38 26.09
C ARG A 350 -7.00 -3.82 24.67
N MET A 351 -7.40 -5.04 24.29
CA MET A 351 -6.97 -5.71 23.06
C MET A 351 -5.44 -5.68 22.93
N LEU A 352 -4.76 -6.06 24.00
CA LEU A 352 -3.32 -6.23 24.09
C LEU A 352 -3.01 -7.63 24.62
N GLU A 353 -1.79 -8.08 24.42
CA GLU A 353 -1.27 -9.28 25.08
C GLU A 353 -0.68 -8.96 26.46
N ALA A 354 -0.42 -9.97 27.28
CA ALA A 354 0.22 -9.74 28.57
C ALA A 354 1.61 -9.11 28.38
N GLY A 355 1.96 -8.14 29.24
CA GLY A 355 3.22 -7.40 29.08
C GLY A 355 3.21 -6.02 29.72
N GLU A 356 3.93 -5.07 29.11
CA GLU A 356 4.11 -3.72 29.62
C GLU A 356 3.77 -2.66 28.56
N SER A 357 3.14 -1.57 28.95
CA SER A 357 3.00 -0.38 28.11
C SER A 357 3.87 0.75 28.62
N LEU A 358 4.75 1.24 27.75
CA LEU A 358 5.60 2.40 27.94
C LEU A 358 4.92 3.61 27.28
N PHE A 359 4.78 4.70 28.02
CA PHE A 359 4.13 5.93 27.55
C PHE A 359 5.19 7.01 27.36
N PHE A 360 5.37 7.47 26.12
CA PHE A 360 6.32 8.52 25.75
C PHE A 360 5.58 9.80 25.39
N GLU A 361 6.07 10.94 25.87
CA GLU A 361 5.60 12.24 25.38
C GLU A 361 6.22 12.51 24.01
N LEU A 362 5.36 12.75 23.01
CA LEU A 362 5.79 12.97 21.64
C LEU A 362 4.96 14.11 21.04
N SER A 363 5.60 15.26 20.80
CA SER A 363 4.97 16.43 20.15
C SER A 363 3.64 16.89 20.78
N GLY A 364 3.54 16.82 22.12
CA GLY A 364 2.32 17.20 22.86
C GLY A 364 1.23 16.11 22.91
N ARG A 365 1.53 14.91 22.40
CA ARG A 365 0.69 13.72 22.45
C ARG A 365 1.40 12.60 23.22
N ILE A 366 0.71 11.47 23.38
CA ILE A 366 1.25 10.28 24.03
C ILE A 366 1.42 9.16 23.01
N LEU A 367 2.65 8.70 22.81
CA LEU A 367 2.92 7.44 22.12
C LEU A 367 3.00 6.33 23.15
N GLN A 368 2.02 5.42 23.14
CA GLN A 368 2.04 4.20 23.92
C GLN A 368 2.68 3.09 23.08
N ALA A 369 3.84 2.59 23.53
CA ALA A 369 4.47 1.40 22.98
C ALA A 369 4.25 0.23 23.93
N HIS A 370 3.53 -0.79 23.47
CA HIS A 370 3.28 -1.99 24.25
C HIS A 370 4.25 -3.09 23.85
N VAL A 371 4.95 -3.65 24.83
CA VAL A 371 5.83 -4.80 24.69
C VAL A 371 5.21 -6.01 25.36
N ASN A 372 5.35 -7.17 24.75
CA ASN A 372 4.87 -8.44 25.30
C ASN A 372 5.74 -8.96 26.46
N GLU A 373 5.40 -10.13 27.00
CA GLU A 373 6.16 -10.75 28.10
C GLU A 373 7.65 -11.01 27.77
N ASN A 374 8.01 -11.09 26.48
CA ASN A 374 9.39 -11.24 26.03
C ASN A 374 10.12 -9.89 25.86
N GLY A 375 9.44 -8.76 26.14
CA GLY A 375 9.99 -7.42 25.98
C GLY A 375 10.10 -6.98 24.52
N VAL A 376 9.32 -7.57 23.61
CA VAL A 376 9.28 -7.21 22.19
C VAL A 376 8.03 -6.39 21.90
N LEU A 377 8.18 -5.31 21.13
CA LEU A 377 7.11 -4.42 20.70
C LEU A 377 6.02 -5.21 19.97
N SER A 378 4.78 -5.09 20.41
CA SER A 378 3.63 -5.77 19.80
C SER A 378 2.51 -4.83 19.35
N CYS A 379 2.47 -3.61 19.89
CA CYS A 379 1.47 -2.62 19.51
C CYS A 379 1.98 -1.19 19.74
N LEU A 380 1.68 -0.29 18.80
CA LEU A 380 1.87 1.15 18.92
C LEU A 380 0.51 1.85 18.91
N ILE A 381 0.30 2.77 19.85
CA ILE A 381 -0.91 3.57 19.92
C ILE A 381 -0.52 5.03 20.13
N LEU A 382 -0.87 5.88 19.18
CA LEU A 382 -0.81 7.33 19.36
C LEU A 382 -2.12 7.80 19.98
N ARG A 383 -2.05 8.55 21.08
CA ARG A 383 -3.19 9.07 21.84
C ARG A 383 -3.11 10.57 21.99
N ASP A 384 -4.27 11.22 22.12
CA ASP A 384 -4.33 12.65 22.40
C ASP A 384 -3.79 12.98 23.80
N ALA A 385 -4.12 12.13 24.78
CA ALA A 385 -3.70 12.26 26.17
C ALA A 385 -3.47 10.89 26.81
N MET A 386 -3.09 10.87 28.10
CA MET A 386 -3.00 9.64 28.87
C MET A 386 -4.38 8.96 28.96
N PRO A 387 -4.47 7.63 29.02
CA PRO A 387 -5.75 6.91 29.02
C PRO A 387 -6.77 7.40 30.06
N GLU A 388 -6.32 7.76 31.27
CA GLU A 388 -7.15 8.28 32.35
C GLU A 388 -7.68 9.70 32.13
N ASP A 389 -7.07 10.47 31.22
CA ASP A 389 -7.45 11.86 30.92
C ASP A 389 -8.34 11.96 29.67
N LEU A 390 -8.58 10.84 28.97
CA LEU A 390 -9.39 10.77 27.75
C LEU A 390 -10.91 10.68 28.03
N TYR A 391 -11.34 10.56 29.29
CA TYR A 391 -12.74 10.30 29.69
C TYR A 391 -13.26 11.27 30.76
#